data_AF-A0A3C1BKQ7-F1
#
_entry.id   AF-A0A3C1BKQ7-F1
#
_cell.length_a   1.000
_cell.length_b   1.000
_cell.length_c   1.000
_cell.angle_alpha   90.00
_cell.angle_beta   90.00
_cell.angle_gamma   90.00
#
_symmetry.space_group_name_H-M   'P 1'
#
loop_
_entity.id
_entity.type
_entity.pdbx_description
1 polymer ?
#
loop_
_entity_poly.entity_id
_entity_poly.type
_entity_poly.pdbx_seq_one_letter_code
_entity_poly.pdbx_strand_id
1 'polypeptide(L)' 'MGFSGTQNYIAGKELQLAVNAAITLEKPLLVKGEPGTGKTMLAEELA' A
#
# COMPACT_ATOMS: atom_id res chain seq x y z
N MET A 1 -0.81 -13.56 5.05
CA MET A 1 -1.80 -12.47 5.29
C MET A 1 -1.56 -11.44 4.21
N GLY A 2 -2.57 -11.04 3.44
CA GLY A 2 -2.42 -10.08 2.35
C GLY A 2 -3.13 -8.77 2.68
N PHE A 3 -2.53 -7.65 2.30
CA PHE A 3 -3.12 -6.32 2.33
C PHE A 3 -4.23 -6.21 1.27
N SER A 4 -5.43 -5.85 1.72
CA SER A 4 -6.59 -5.54 0.87
C SER A 4 -7.11 -4.11 1.08
N GLY A 5 -6.41 -3.32 1.89
CA GLY A 5 -6.90 -2.06 2.46
C GLY A 5 -7.30 -2.22 3.93
N THR A 6 -7.79 -1.13 4.51
CA THR A 6 -8.26 -1.08 5.91
C THR A 6 -9.59 -0.32 5.98
N GLN A 7 -10.13 -0.12 7.18
CA GLN A 7 -11.32 0.73 7.35
C GLN A 7 -11.06 2.18 6.93
N ASN A 8 -9.84 2.67 7.09
CA ASN A 8 -9.45 4.06 6.81
C ASN A 8 -8.75 4.23 5.47
N TYR A 9 -8.35 3.13 4.81
CA TYR A 9 -7.61 3.19 3.56
C TYR A 9 -8.19 2.26 2.50
N ILE A 10 -8.71 2.86 1.43
CA ILE A 10 -9.24 2.16 0.28
C ILE A 10 -8.12 1.94 -0.74
N ALA A 11 -7.71 0.69 -0.90
CA ALA A 11 -6.69 0.31 -1.87
C ALA A 11 -7.33 -0.25 -3.16
N GLY A 12 -6.92 0.27 -4.32
CA GLY A 12 -7.25 -0.36 -5.61
C GLY A 12 -6.50 -1.67 -5.81
N LYS A 13 -7.00 -2.54 -6.71
CA LYS A 13 -6.43 -3.88 -6.95
C LYS A 13 -4.95 -3.87 -7.31
N GLU A 14 -4.51 -2.91 -8.13
CA GLU A 14 -3.11 -2.79 -8.54
C GLU A 14 -2.19 -2.45 -7.36
N LEU A 15 -2.63 -1.53 -6.48
CA LEU A 15 -1.88 -1.17 -5.28
C LEU A 15 -1.80 -2.34 -4.32
N GLN A 16 -2.90 -3.06 -4.11
CA GLN A 16 -2.91 -4.27 -3.28
C GLN A 16 -1.92 -5.31 -3.81
N LEU A 17 -1.89 -5.54 -5.13
CA LEU A 17 -0.95 -6.47 -5.75
C LEU A 17 0.50 -6.06 -5.50
N ALA A 18 0.83 -4.79 -5.73
CA ALA A 18 2.18 -4.26 -5.54
C ALA A 18 2.65 -4.35 -4.07
N VAL A 19 1.78 -4.00 -3.12
CA VAL A 19 2.05 -4.08 -1.67
C VAL A 19 2.26 -5.53 -1.25
N ASN A 20 1.37 -6.44 -1.66
CA ASN A 20 1.49 -7.86 -1.32
C ASN A 20 2.73 -8.49 -1.92
N ALA A 21 3.10 -8.12 -3.15
CA ALA A 21 4.35 -8.57 -3.75
C ALA A 21 5.57 -8.07 -2.98
N ALA A 22 5.59 -6.79 -2.60
CA ALA A 22 6.69 -6.20 -1.82
C ALA A 22 6.86 -6.86 -0.45
N ILE A 23 5.75 -7.11 0.27
CA ILE A 23 5.75 -7.83 1.55
C ILE A 23 6.28 -9.25 1.36
N THR A 24 5.76 -9.98 0.36
CA THR A 24 6.14 -11.39 0.11
C THR A 24 7.60 -11.54 -0.28
N LEU A 25 8.16 -10.57 -1.01
CA LEU A 25 9.54 -10.59 -1.48
C LEU A 25 10.52 -9.93 -0.50
N GLU A 26 10.02 -9.35 0.60
CA GLU A 26 10.79 -8.54 1.54
C GLU A 26 11.61 -7.44 0.82
N LYS A 27 10.99 -6.79 -0.17
CA LYS A 27 11.61 -5.73 -0.96
C LYS A 27 10.97 -4.38 -0.65
N PRO A 28 11.74 -3.28 -0.67
CA PRO A 28 11.19 -1.94 -0.50
C PRO A 28 10.23 -1.59 -1.64
N LEU A 29 9.14 -0.90 -1.31
CA LEU A 29 8.15 -0.41 -2.28
C LEU A 29 8.22 1.11 -2.41
N LEU A 30 8.47 1.61 -3.61
CA LEU A 30 8.41 3.05 -3.91
C LEU A 30 7.03 3.41 -4.47
N VAL A 31 6.24 4.11 -3.66
CA VAL A 31 4.90 4.57 -4.08
C VAL A 31 5.00 6.02 -4.57
N LYS A 32 4.60 6.25 -5.84
CA LYS A 32 4.51 7.58 -6.46
C LYS A 32 3.05 7.96 -6.65
N GLY A 33 2.76 9.26 -6.60
CA GLY A 33 1.42 9.79 -6.83
C GLY A 33 1.37 11.30 -6.56
N GLU A 34 0.33 11.94 -7.07
CA GLU A 34 0.09 13.38 -6.89
C GLU A 34 -0.01 13.77 -5.40
N PRO A 35 0.28 15.02 -5.02
CA PRO A 35 0.06 15.48 -3.65
C PRO A 35 -1.37 15.17 -3.16
N GLY A 36 -1.52 14.66 -1.94
CA GLY A 36 -2.84 14.34 -1.35
C GLY A 36 -3.42 12.95 -1.65
N THR A 37 -2.74 12.09 -2.42
CA THR A 37 -3.25 10.74 -2.77
C THR A 37 -3.04 9.65 -1.69
N GLY A 38 -2.98 10.02 -0.40
CA GLY A 38 -2.93 9.04 0.70
C GLY A 38 -1.61 8.26 0.87
N LYS A 39 -0.50 8.67 0.24
CA LYS A 39 0.80 7.94 0.31
C LYS A 39 1.32 7.76 1.75
N THR A 40 1.21 8.78 2.59
CA THR A 40 1.63 8.70 4.00
C THR A 40 0.72 7.78 4.80
N MET A 41 -0.59 7.89 4.60
CA MET A 41 -1.59 7.04 5.25
C MET A 41 -1.41 5.55 4.89
N LEU A 42 -1.06 5.24 3.64
CA LEU A 42 -0.70 3.87 3.25
C LEU A 42 0.44 3.31 4.11
N ALA A 43 1.48 4.11 4.37
CA ALA A 43 2.60 3.67 5.18
C ALA A 43 2.20 3.46 6.65
N GLU A 44 1.33 4.33 7.19
CA GLU A 44 0.80 4.20 8.55
C GLU A 44 -0.08 2.96 8.72
N GLU A 45 -0.93 2.65 7.73
CA GLU A 45 -1.84 1.50 7.79
C GLU A 45 -1.14 0.14 7.53
N LEU A 46 0.13 0.17 7.07
CA LEU A 46 0.97 -1.01 6.89
C LEU A 46 1.92 -1.28 8.06
N ALA A 47 2.09 -0.32 8.97
CA ALA A 47 2.94 -0.43 10.16
C ALA A 47 2.25 -1.23 11.27
#